data_AF-A0A7C9FTN6-F1
#
_entry.id   AF-A0A7C9FTN6-F1
#
_cell.length_a   1.000
_cell.length_b   1.000
_cell.length_c   1.000
_cell.angle_alpha   90.00
_cell.angle_beta   90.00
_cell.angle_gamma   90.00
#
_symmetry.space_group_name_H-M   'P 1'
#
loop_
_entity.id
_entity.type
_entity.pdbx_description
1 polymer ?
#
loop_
_entity_poly.entity_id
_entity_poly.type
_entity_poly.pdbx_seq_one_letter_code
_entity_poly.pdbx_strand_id
1 'polypeptide(L)'
;MLFRRKKPVAASPDPDRKSNIYVDVVLTQLIQNLERDKEKLKHTLANQAGYFHLIIPKDLSHTLASDWIAIRDFVGFEDSVDIFDAEKMKAPIRKKASQFTQADIDELMTMLYALQAKLNAEHNH
;
A
#
# COMPACT_ATOMS: atom_id res chain seq x y z
N MET A 1 -47.61 29.93 2.09
CA MET A 1 -46.94 28.62 2.07
C MET A 1 -45.48 28.84 1.70
N LEU A 2 -44.55 28.62 2.63
CA LEU A 2 -43.10 28.77 2.42
C LEU A 2 -42.50 27.40 2.08
N PHE A 3 -42.16 27.19 0.80
CA PHE A 3 -41.43 26.00 0.36
C PHE A 3 -39.98 26.10 0.82
N ARG A 4 -39.63 25.35 1.88
CA ARG A 4 -38.22 25.10 2.24
C ARG A 4 -37.56 24.32 1.12
N ARG A 5 -36.66 24.95 0.36
CA ARG A 5 -35.72 24.26 -0.52
C ARG A 5 -34.87 23.32 0.34
N LYS A 6 -35.03 22.01 0.17
CA LYS A 6 -34.10 21.03 0.72
C LYS A 6 -32.72 21.32 0.12
N LYS A 7 -31.74 21.65 0.96
CA LYS A 7 -30.33 21.67 0.55
C LYS A 7 -30.00 20.28 -0.02
N PRO A 8 -29.25 20.18 -1.13
CA PRO A 8 -28.75 18.89 -1.57
C PRO A 8 -27.91 18.32 -0.44
N VAL A 9 -28.31 17.16 0.06
CA VAL A 9 -27.48 16.35 0.95
C VAL A 9 -26.23 16.06 0.13
N ALA A 10 -25.08 16.58 0.57
CA ALA A 10 -23.81 16.24 -0.03
C ALA A 10 -23.74 14.71 -0.08
N ALA A 11 -23.60 14.15 -1.29
CA ALA A 11 -23.47 12.72 -1.48
C ALA A 11 -22.42 12.23 -0.49
N SER A 12 -22.81 11.29 0.38
CA SER A 12 -21.86 10.64 1.27
C SER A 12 -20.69 10.17 0.40
N PRO A 13 -19.43 10.40 0.80
CA PRO A 13 -18.30 10.05 -0.04
C PRO A 13 -18.42 8.57 -0.38
N ASP A 14 -18.33 8.27 -1.67
CA ASP A 14 -18.30 6.92 -2.19
C ASP A 14 -17.35 6.08 -1.31
N PRO A 15 -17.79 4.94 -0.74
CA PRO A 15 -16.92 4.09 0.05
C PRO A 15 -15.60 3.77 -0.66
N ASP A 16 -15.62 3.68 -1.99
CA ASP A 16 -14.44 3.45 -2.83
C ASP A 16 -13.45 4.63 -2.77
N ARG A 17 -13.97 5.87 -2.77
CA ARG A 17 -13.13 7.08 -2.60
C ARG A 17 -12.48 7.17 -1.23
N LYS A 18 -13.14 6.70 -0.16
CA LYS A 18 -12.53 6.67 1.19
C LYS A 18 -11.45 5.60 1.31
N SER A 19 -11.67 4.44 0.69
CA SER A 19 -10.68 3.37 0.62
C SER A 19 -9.41 3.85 -0.06
N ASN A 20 -9.55 4.51 -1.22
CA ASN A 20 -8.40 4.99 -1.99
C ASN A 20 -7.57 6.06 -1.26
N ILE A 21 -8.19 6.97 -0.48
CA ILE A 21 -7.45 7.96 0.33
C ILE A 21 -6.63 7.25 1.43
N TYR A 22 -7.22 6.27 2.11
CA TYR A 22 -6.51 5.52 3.14
C TYR A 22 -5.31 4.78 2.55
N VAL A 23 -5.51 4.09 1.44
CA VAL A 23 -4.45 3.37 0.72
C VAL A 23 -3.33 4.33 0.29
N ASP A 24 -3.69 5.51 -0.20
CA ASP A 24 -2.70 6.51 -0.65
C ASP A 24 -1.82 7.00 0.50
N VAL A 25 -2.42 7.28 1.66
CA VAL A 25 -1.67 7.66 2.87
C VAL A 25 -0.71 6.54 3.29
N VAL A 26 -1.20 5.30 3.38
CA VAL A 26 -0.40 4.15 3.81
C VAL A 26 0.74 3.87 2.83
N LEU A 27 0.47 3.91 1.52
CA LEU A 27 1.45 3.71 0.45
C LEU A 27 2.50 4.82 0.43
N THR A 28 2.07 6.07 0.55
CA THR A 28 2.97 7.23 0.62
C THR A 28 3.93 7.09 1.80
N GLN A 29 3.42 6.69 2.96
CA GLN A 29 4.23 6.56 4.17
C GLN A 29 5.21 5.37 4.10
N LEU A 30 4.80 4.27 3.45
CA LEU A 30 5.69 3.15 3.12
C LEU A 30 6.85 3.63 2.23
N ILE A 31 6.56 4.31 1.12
CA ILE A 31 7.56 4.82 0.18
C ILE A 31 8.55 5.74 0.89
N GLN A 32 8.06 6.73 1.64
CA GLN A 32 8.89 7.67 2.38
C GLN A 32 9.83 6.98 3.38
N ASN A 33 9.34 5.97 4.09
CA ASN A 33 10.17 5.20 5.04
C ASN A 33 11.27 4.41 4.32
N LEU A 34 10.98 3.84 3.15
CA LEU A 34 11.97 3.10 2.35
C LEU A 34 13.01 4.05 1.73
N GLU A 35 12.61 5.24 1.27
CA GLU A 35 13.52 6.25 0.73
C GLU A 35 14.46 6.82 1.79
N ARG A 36 13.93 7.15 2.98
CA ARG A 36 14.72 7.75 4.07
C ARG A 36 15.94 6.89 4.43
N ASP A 37 15.75 5.57 4.40
CA ASP A 37 16.76 4.59 4.78
C ASP A 37 17.24 3.78 3.55
N LYS A 38 17.38 4.42 2.37
CA LYS A 38 17.73 3.75 1.10
C LYS A 38 18.99 2.90 1.18
N GLU A 39 20.02 3.35 1.90
CA GLU A 39 21.27 2.59 2.10
C GLU A 39 21.10 1.33 2.95
N LYS A 40 20.02 1.27 3.75
CA LYS A 40 19.67 0.15 4.63
C LYS A 40 18.33 -0.48 4.26
N LEU A 41 17.89 -0.30 3.02
CA LEU A 41 16.53 -0.64 2.59
C LEU A 41 16.18 -2.12 2.87
N LYS A 42 17.13 -3.04 2.72
CA LYS A 42 16.95 -4.47 3.06
C LYS A 42 16.51 -4.68 4.52
N HIS A 43 17.08 -3.91 5.45
CA HIS A 43 16.74 -3.96 6.87
C HIS A 43 15.44 -3.20 7.16
N THR A 44 15.24 -2.05 6.50
CA THR A 44 14.03 -1.22 6.65
C THR A 44 12.79 -1.94 6.15
N LEU A 45 12.88 -2.70 5.05
CA LEU A 45 11.77 -3.37 4.40
C LEU A 45 11.04 -4.34 5.33
N ALA A 46 11.77 -5.18 6.06
CA ALA A 46 11.17 -6.04 7.07
C ALA A 46 10.44 -5.24 8.16
N ASN A 47 11.01 -4.11 8.60
CA ASN A 47 10.33 -3.25 9.58
C ASN A 47 9.06 -2.58 9.06
N GLN A 48 8.86 -2.55 7.73
CA GLN A 48 7.63 -2.06 7.11
C GLN A 48 6.57 -3.16 6.89
N ALA A 49 6.77 -4.39 7.39
CA ALA A 49 5.82 -5.51 7.23
C ALA A 49 4.37 -5.13 7.56
N GLY A 50 4.15 -4.26 8.55
CA GLY A 50 2.81 -3.77 8.90
C GLY A 50 2.13 -3.02 7.76
N TYR A 51 2.85 -2.18 7.00
CA TYR A 51 2.27 -1.47 5.84
C TYR A 51 1.79 -2.43 4.75
N PHE A 52 2.51 -3.55 4.55
CA PHE A 52 2.12 -4.59 3.59
C PHE A 52 0.85 -5.36 4.00
N HIS A 53 0.48 -5.29 5.30
CA HIS A 53 -0.74 -5.86 5.85
C HIS A 53 -1.91 -4.86 5.85
N LEU A 54 -1.63 -3.56 6.04
CA LEU A 54 -2.67 -2.52 6.14
C LEU A 54 -3.43 -2.27 4.84
N ILE A 55 -2.79 -2.46 3.68
CA ILE A 55 -3.45 -2.33 2.38
C ILE A 55 -4.06 -3.69 2.02
N ILE A 56 -5.39 -3.79 2.06
CA ILE A 56 -6.11 -5.02 1.78
C ILE A 56 -6.50 -5.05 0.29
N PRO A 57 -6.07 -6.05 -0.51
CA PRO A 57 -6.34 -6.09 -1.95
C PRO A 57 -7.83 -5.99 -2.32
N LYS A 58 -8.73 -6.49 -1.47
CA LYS A 58 -10.19 -6.47 -1.71
C LYS A 58 -10.80 -5.05 -1.69
N ASP A 59 -10.10 -4.11 -1.08
CA ASP A 59 -10.55 -2.72 -0.91
C ASP A 59 -10.02 -1.83 -2.05
N LEU A 60 -9.32 -2.41 -3.04
CA LEU A 60 -8.74 -1.76 -4.21
C LEU A 60 -9.52 -2.11 -5.49
N SER A 61 -9.39 -1.28 -6.52
CA SER A 61 -9.81 -1.66 -7.88
C SER A 61 -9.06 -2.92 -8.34
N HIS A 62 -9.64 -3.72 -9.24
CA HIS A 62 -9.03 -4.99 -9.69
C HIS A 62 -7.58 -4.82 -10.18
N THR A 63 -7.30 -3.73 -10.91
CA THR A 63 -5.96 -3.42 -11.41
C THR A 63 -4.99 -3.11 -10.26
N LEU A 64 -5.39 -2.22 -9.33
CA LEU A 64 -4.57 -1.85 -8.18
C LEU A 64 -4.35 -3.04 -7.23
N ALA A 65 -5.36 -3.89 -7.05
CA ALA A 65 -5.28 -5.10 -6.26
C ALA A 65 -4.24 -6.07 -6.84
N SER A 66 -4.26 -6.28 -8.15
CA SER A 66 -3.29 -7.14 -8.84
C SER A 66 -1.86 -6.63 -8.69
N ASP A 67 -1.64 -5.32 -8.86
CA ASP A 67 -0.32 -4.70 -8.70
C ASP A 67 0.17 -4.82 -7.26
N TRP A 68 -0.71 -4.60 -6.28
CA TRP A 68 -0.36 -4.70 -4.88
C TRP A 68 -0.02 -6.13 -4.45
N ILE A 69 -0.77 -7.14 -4.93
CA ILE A 69 -0.43 -8.55 -4.70
C ILE A 69 0.95 -8.87 -5.27
N ALA A 70 1.26 -8.41 -6.48
CA ALA A 70 2.58 -8.62 -7.07
C ALA A 70 3.71 -8.00 -6.23
N ILE A 71 3.51 -6.81 -5.65
CA ILE A 71 4.47 -6.18 -4.73
C ILE A 71 4.65 -7.03 -3.46
N ARG A 72 3.56 -7.53 -2.87
CA ARG A 72 3.60 -8.37 -1.66
C ARG A 72 4.36 -9.67 -1.91
N ASP A 73 4.10 -10.32 -3.04
CA ASP A 73 4.81 -11.54 -3.45
C ASP A 73 6.29 -11.26 -3.70
N PHE A 74 6.62 -10.14 -4.34
CA PHE A 74 8.00 -9.71 -4.60
C PHE A 74 8.82 -9.59 -3.31
N VAL A 75 8.25 -8.95 -2.28
CA VAL A 75 8.91 -8.77 -0.98
C VAL A 75 8.84 -10.01 -0.09
N GLY A 76 8.12 -11.06 -0.51
CA GLY A 76 7.97 -12.29 0.28
C GLY A 76 7.03 -12.12 1.48
N PHE A 77 5.98 -11.31 1.34
CA PHE A 77 4.92 -11.23 2.33
C PHE A 77 4.06 -12.51 2.30
N GLU A 78 3.69 -13.03 3.47
CA GLU A 78 2.85 -14.23 3.59
C GLU A 78 1.50 -13.90 4.24
N ASP A 79 0.40 -14.07 3.50
CA ASP A 79 -0.97 -13.78 3.95
C ASP A 79 -1.47 -14.66 5.11
N SER A 80 -0.86 -15.83 5.29
CA SER A 80 -1.23 -16.79 6.33
C SER A 80 -0.75 -16.40 7.73
N VAL A 81 0.00 -15.30 7.86
CA VAL A 81 0.58 -14.87 9.14
C VAL A 81 -0.36 -13.95 9.89
N ASP A 82 -0.64 -14.29 11.14
CA ASP A 82 -1.42 -13.46 12.07
C ASP A 82 -0.70 -12.13 12.36
N ILE A 83 -1.43 -11.01 12.24
CA ILE A 83 -0.94 -9.65 12.49
C ILE A 83 -0.42 -9.46 13.93
N PHE A 84 -0.91 -10.25 14.89
CA PHE A 84 -0.47 -10.15 16.28
C PHE A 84 0.95 -10.70 16.51
N ASP A 85 1.52 -11.43 15.55
CA ASP A 85 2.89 -11.92 15.61
C ASP A 85 3.79 -11.16 14.63
N ALA A 86 4.27 -10.01 15.11
CA ALA A 86 5.11 -9.12 14.32
C ALA A 86 6.36 -9.82 13.77
N GLU A 87 6.97 -10.77 14.50
CA GLU A 87 8.17 -11.43 13.97
C GLU A 87 7.86 -12.45 12.90
N LYS A 88 6.72 -13.16 12.97
CA LYS A 88 6.32 -14.03 11.87
C LYS A 88 6.04 -13.24 10.58
N MET A 89 5.54 -12.01 10.66
CA MET A 89 5.34 -11.17 9.46
C MET A 89 6.67 -10.67 8.90
N LYS A 90 7.61 -10.32 9.78
CA LYS A 90 8.92 -9.78 9.39
C LYS A 90 9.87 -10.84 8.84
N ALA A 91 9.84 -12.05 9.38
CA ALA A 91 10.77 -13.12 9.03
C ALA A 91 10.83 -13.46 7.53
N PRO A 92 9.71 -13.69 6.81
CA PRO A 92 9.76 -14.05 5.39
C PRO A 92 10.24 -12.87 4.54
N ILE A 93 9.79 -11.64 4.84
CA ILE A 93 10.30 -10.43 4.18
C ILE A 93 11.79 -10.25 4.41
N ARG A 94 12.27 -10.41 5.65
CA ARG A 94 13.69 -10.29 6.00
C ARG A 94 14.54 -11.31 5.23
N LYS A 95 14.06 -12.54 5.13
CA LYS A 95 14.71 -13.62 4.38
C LYS A 95 14.80 -13.25 2.90
N LYS A 96 13.71 -12.79 2.29
CA LYS A 96 13.65 -12.38 0.88
C LYS A 96 14.54 -11.16 0.61
N ALA A 97 14.42 -10.12 1.42
CA ALA A 97 15.19 -8.87 1.31
C ALA A 97 16.70 -9.07 1.46
N SER A 98 17.15 -10.07 2.23
CA SER A 98 18.59 -10.37 2.38
C SER A 98 19.26 -10.74 1.04
N GLN A 99 18.48 -11.25 0.09
CA GLN A 99 18.91 -11.71 -1.23
C GLN A 99 18.81 -10.62 -2.31
N PHE A 100 18.19 -9.48 -2.01
CA PHE A 100 18.01 -8.42 -3.00
C PHE A 100 19.35 -7.85 -3.49
N THR A 101 19.44 -7.63 -4.79
CA THR A 101 20.46 -6.80 -5.44
C THR A 101 20.01 -5.33 -5.43
N GLN A 102 20.86 -4.41 -5.90
CA GLN A 102 20.43 -3.04 -6.10
C GLN A 102 19.32 -2.95 -7.16
N ALA A 103 19.36 -3.80 -8.19
CA ALA A 103 18.32 -3.84 -9.23
C ALA A 103 16.96 -4.23 -8.65
N ASP A 104 16.91 -5.21 -7.73
CA ASP A 104 15.66 -5.62 -7.08
C ASP A 104 15.08 -4.50 -6.20
N ILE A 105 15.96 -3.71 -5.56
CA ILE A 105 15.55 -2.55 -4.77
C ILE A 105 14.96 -1.46 -5.67
N ASP A 106 15.62 -1.18 -6.79
CA ASP A 106 15.15 -0.18 -7.75
C ASP A 106 13.84 -0.63 -8.42
N GLU A 107 13.68 -1.93 -8.69
CA GLU A 107 12.44 -2.54 -9.19
C GLU A 107 11.30 -2.39 -8.18
N LEU A 108 11.51 -2.75 -6.91
CA LEU A 108 10.52 -2.58 -5.85
C LEU A 108 10.05 -1.14 -5.74
N MET A 109 10.98 -0.17 -5.72
CA MET A 109 10.63 1.24 -5.64
C MET A 109 9.84 1.67 -6.87
N THR A 110 10.22 1.20 -8.07
CA THR A 110 9.49 1.48 -9.32
C THR A 110 8.05 0.95 -9.26
N MET A 111 7.84 -0.27 -8.76
CA MET A 111 6.50 -0.85 -8.60
C MET A 111 5.65 -0.03 -7.62
N LEU A 112 6.22 0.39 -6.48
CA LEU A 112 5.53 1.20 -5.48
C LEU A 112 5.10 2.57 -6.04
N TYR A 113 5.98 3.27 -6.76
CA TYR A 113 5.62 4.55 -7.40
C TYR A 113 4.59 4.37 -8.52
N ALA A 114 4.69 3.30 -9.30
CA ALA A 114 3.71 3.01 -10.35
C ALA A 114 2.31 2.79 -9.75
N LEU A 115 2.22 2.05 -8.65
CA LEU A 115 0.96 1.87 -7.92
C LEU A 115 0.41 3.20 -7.39
N GLN A 116 1.27 4.03 -6.78
CA GLN A 116 0.89 5.35 -6.27
C GLN A 116 0.38 6.28 -7.39
N ALA A 117 1.04 6.27 -8.56
CA ALA A 117 0.62 7.05 -9.71
C ALA A 117 -0.77 6.61 -10.23
N LYS A 118 -1.04 5.30 -10.29
CA LYS A 118 -2.35 4.76 -10.68
C LYS A 118 -3.44 5.14 -9.69
N LEU A 119 -3.16 5.03 -8.39
CA LEU A 119 -4.08 5.42 -7.32
C LEU A 119 -4.44 6.91 -7.40
N ASN A 120 -3.45 7.77 -7.66
CA ASN A 120 -3.68 9.20 -7.87
C ASN A 120 -4.48 9.50 -9.14
N ALA A 121 -4.33 8.72 -10.19
CA ALA A 121 -5.15 8.85 -11.40
C ALA A 121 -6.62 8.51 -11.12
N GLU A 122 -6.89 7.46 -10.32
CA GLU A 122 -8.25 7.11 -9.89
C GLU A 122 -8.90 8.19 -9.00
N HIS A 123 -8.12 8.92 -8.20
CA HIS A 123 -8.63 10.04 -7.38
C HIS A 123 -9.04 11.29 -8.17
N ASN A 124 -8.38 11.55 -9.30
CA ASN A 124 -8.61 12.76 -10.10
C ASN A 124 -9.72 12.61 -11.15
N HIS A 125 -10.37 11.45 -11.20
CA HIS A 125 -11.55 11.15 -12.02
C HIS A 125 -12.85 11.16 -11.18
#